data_AF-A0A0S7XT62-F1
#
_entry.id   AF-A0A0S7XT62-F1
#
_cell.length_a   1.000
_cell.length_b   1.000
_cell.length_c   1.000
_cell.angle_alpha   90.00
_cell.angle_beta   90.00
_cell.angle_gamma   90.00
#
_symmetry.space_group_name_H-M   'P 1'
#
loop_
_entity.id
_entity.type
_entity.pdbx_description
1 polymer ?
#
loop_
_entity_poly.entity_id
_entity_poly.type
_entity_poly.pdbx_seq_one_letter_code
_entity_poly.pdbx_strand_id
1 'polypeptide(L)'
;MRIMREIEIEGKRAIALFDTGSMHTYVREHLLIGIPSWTILKPYRVAIGGKSIEVQKIYHVNGRIEGLDFDTEVLPIDEIGKINGQNIDVIIGALTMEKWEILVNPKDGTLDLSGLKRREFTEFWKSDKGLSLQLQALLFHYRF
;
A
#
# COMPACT_ATOMS: atom_id res chain seq x y z
N MET A 1 -2.97 5.66 12.64
CA MET A 1 -2.03 6.80 12.74
C MET A 1 -1.81 7.33 11.33
N ARG A 2 -1.59 8.63 11.16
CA ARG A 2 -1.49 9.27 9.84
C ARG A 2 -0.27 10.17 9.75
N ILE A 3 0.62 9.88 8.81
CA ILE A 3 1.82 10.69 8.54
C ILE A 3 1.78 11.17 7.10
N MET A 4 2.03 12.46 6.88
CA MET A 4 2.18 13.02 5.54
C MET A 4 3.63 13.07 5.12
N ARG A 5 3.92 12.68 3.88
CA ARG A 5 5.23 12.82 3.23
C ARG A 5 5.07 13.17 1.76
N GLU A 6 6.03 13.92 1.23
CA GLU A 6 6.21 14.01 -0.21
C GLU A 6 6.86 12.72 -0.71
N ILE A 7 6.32 12.17 -1.79
CA ILE A 7 6.82 11.00 -2.50
C ILE A 7 6.79 11.28 -4.01
N GLU A 8 7.29 10.33 -4.79
CA GLU A 8 7.03 10.26 -6.22
C GLU A 8 6.21 9.00 -6.53
N ILE A 9 5.28 9.09 -7.48
CA ILE A 9 4.61 7.96 -8.13
C ILE A 9 4.89 8.09 -9.62
N GLU A 10 5.54 7.08 -10.21
CA GLU A 10 5.93 7.10 -11.63
C GLU A 10 6.69 8.39 -12.01
N GLY A 11 7.60 8.83 -11.12
CA GLY A 11 8.41 10.05 -11.27
C GLY A 11 7.65 11.37 -11.08
N LYS A 12 6.35 11.33 -10.78
CA LYS A 12 5.53 12.52 -10.51
C LYS A 12 5.45 12.76 -9.00
N ARG A 13 5.78 13.98 -8.56
CA ARG A 13 5.66 14.37 -7.15
C ARG A 13 4.23 14.29 -6.67
N ALA A 14 4.05 13.80 -5.45
CA ALA A 14 2.75 13.58 -4.84
C ALA A 14 2.84 13.71 -3.31
N ILE A 15 1.75 14.19 -2.71
CA ILE A 15 1.61 14.20 -1.25
C ILE A 15 0.90 12.92 -0.80
N ALA A 16 1.63 12.10 -0.07
CA ALA A 16 1.14 10.83 0.45
C ALA A 16 0.75 10.90 1.92
N LEU A 17 -0.36 10.25 2.24
CA LEU A 17 -0.80 9.93 3.58
C LEU A 17 -0.50 8.45 3.87
N PHE A 18 0.40 8.18 4.79
CA PHE A 18 0.65 6.84 5.32
C PHE A 18 -0.43 6.53 6.36
N ASP A 19 -1.38 5.67 6.03
CA ASP A 19 -2.55 5.36 6.85
C ASP A 19 -2.63 3.86 7.15
N THR A 20 -2.24 3.48 8.36
CA THR A 20 -2.31 2.09 8.84
C THR A 20 -3.74 1.56 8.94
N GLY A 21 -4.76 2.42 8.88
CA GLY A 21 -6.18 2.05 8.85
C GLY A 21 -6.72 1.78 7.44
N SER A 22 -5.94 2.06 6.41
CA SER A 22 -6.28 1.76 5.02
C SER A 22 -5.59 0.48 4.59
N MET A 23 -6.31 -0.54 4.11
CA MET A 23 -5.69 -1.77 3.64
C MET A 23 -4.97 -1.56 2.29
N HIS A 24 -5.67 -0.93 1.35
CA HIS A 24 -5.15 -0.66 0.01
C HIS A 24 -4.43 0.68 -0.08
N THR A 25 -3.56 0.79 -1.07
CA THR A 25 -3.01 2.07 -1.52
C THR A 25 -3.92 2.68 -2.58
N TYR A 26 -4.17 3.98 -2.47
CA TYR A 26 -5.03 4.74 -3.39
C TYR A 26 -4.22 5.86 -4.02
N VAL A 27 -4.39 6.08 -5.32
CA VAL A 27 -3.68 7.12 -6.07
C VAL A 27 -4.70 7.93 -6.88
N ARG A 28 -4.57 9.26 -6.86
CA ARG A 28 -5.40 10.13 -7.70
C ARG A 28 -5.23 9.81 -9.18
N GLU A 29 -6.35 9.63 -9.91
CA GLU A 29 -6.33 9.13 -11.31
C GLU A 29 -5.37 9.90 -12.24
N HIS A 30 -5.25 11.22 -12.08
CA HIS A 30 -4.37 12.04 -12.93
C HIS A 30 -2.88 11.64 -12.86
N LEU A 31 -2.44 11.01 -11.76
CA LEU A 31 -1.07 10.48 -11.65
C LEU A 31 -0.87 9.21 -12.47
N LEU A 32 -1.95 8.48 -12.77
CA LEU A 32 -1.96 7.19 -13.45
C LEU A 32 -2.10 7.30 -14.98
N ILE A 33 -2.17 8.53 -15.52
CA ILE A 33 -2.23 8.75 -16.98
C ILE A 33 -1.00 8.14 -17.65
N GLY A 34 -1.25 7.26 -18.62
CA GLY A 34 -0.23 6.53 -19.39
C GLY A 34 0.24 5.23 -18.77
N ILE A 35 -0.23 4.88 -17.56
CA ILE A 35 0.13 3.64 -16.88
C ILE A 35 -0.84 2.53 -17.28
N PRO A 36 -0.35 1.33 -17.67
CA PRO A 36 -1.22 0.19 -17.94
C PRO A 36 -2.03 -0.20 -16.70
N SER A 37 -3.30 -0.55 -16.92
CA SER A 37 -4.20 -1.06 -15.86
C SER A 37 -4.60 -2.49 -16.12
N TRP A 38 -4.89 -3.25 -15.07
CA TRP A 38 -5.60 -4.52 -15.16
C TRP A 38 -7.06 -4.36 -14.77
N THR A 39 -7.95 -4.86 -15.62
CA THR A 39 -9.38 -4.97 -15.30
C THR A 39 -9.61 -6.18 -14.39
N ILE A 40 -10.30 -5.96 -13.28
CA ILE A 40 -10.66 -7.03 -12.35
C ILE A 40 -11.85 -7.80 -12.93
N LEU A 41 -11.78 -9.13 -12.92
CA LEU A 41 -12.83 -10.00 -13.46
C LEU A 41 -14.20 -9.81 -12.80
N LYS A 42 -14.20 -9.55 -11.49
CA LYS A 42 -15.40 -9.28 -10.70
C LYS A 42 -15.17 -8.03 -9.85
N PRO A 43 -15.76 -6.87 -10.23
CA PRO A 43 -15.63 -5.65 -9.44
C PRO A 43 -16.07 -5.84 -8.00
N TYR A 44 -15.45 -5.08 -7.09
CA TYR A 44 -15.77 -5.08 -5.67
C TYR A 44 -15.84 -3.65 -5.14
N ARG A 45 -16.43 -3.47 -3.95
CA ARG A 45 -16.59 -2.14 -3.35
C ARG A 45 -15.69 -1.99 -2.14
N VAL A 46 -15.11 -0.80 -2.01
CA VAL A 46 -14.36 -0.38 -0.82
C VAL A 46 -14.96 0.91 -0.27
N ALA A 47 -14.95 1.04 1.06
CA ALA A 47 -15.38 2.24 1.75
C ALA A 47 -14.17 3.11 2.09
N ILE A 48 -14.17 4.35 1.63
CA ILE A 48 -13.08 5.30 1.81
C ILE A 48 -13.65 6.71 2.01
N GLY A 49 -13.22 7.39 3.07
CA GLY A 49 -13.65 8.78 3.35
C GLY A 49 -15.17 8.96 3.48
N GLY A 50 -15.90 7.93 3.95
CA GLY A 50 -17.37 7.94 4.04
C GLY A 50 -18.09 7.71 2.70
N LYS A 51 -17.35 7.48 1.61
CA LYS A 51 -17.87 7.12 0.29
C LYS A 51 -17.64 5.64 0.03
N SER A 52 -18.44 5.06 -0.87
CA SER A 52 -18.17 3.75 -1.44
C SER A 52 -17.73 3.94 -2.88
N ILE A 53 -16.59 3.37 -3.25
CA ILE A 53 -16.12 3.33 -4.63
C ILE A 53 -16.18 1.89 -5.13
N GLU A 54 -16.48 1.73 -6.42
CA GLU A 54 -16.43 0.44 -7.09
C GLU A 54 -15.09 0.29 -7.82
N VAL A 55 -14.36 -0.74 -7.45
CA VAL A 55 -13.04 -1.06 -7.98
C VAL A 55 -13.21 -1.99 -9.16
N GLN A 56 -12.99 -1.47 -10.36
CA GLN A 56 -13.07 -2.21 -11.62
C GLN A 56 -11.69 -2.43 -12.26
N LYS A 57 -10.72 -1.60 -11.91
CA LYS A 57 -9.35 -1.62 -12.44
C LYS A 57 -8.35 -1.36 -11.33
N ILE A 58 -7.16 -1.94 -11.48
CA ILE A 58 -5.99 -1.72 -10.62
C ILE A 58 -4.80 -1.33 -11.48
N TYR A 59 -3.82 -0.68 -10.87
CA TYR A 59 -2.56 -0.32 -11.50
C TYR A 59 -1.42 -0.85 -10.65
N HIS A 60 -0.30 -1.20 -11.27
CA HIS A 60 0.95 -1.44 -10.56
C HIS A 60 1.87 -0.27 -10.88
N VAL A 61 2.40 0.36 -9.84
CA VAL A 61 3.22 1.57 -9.97
C VAL A 61 4.50 1.46 -9.17
N ASN A 62 5.52 2.16 -9.63
CA ASN A 62 6.73 2.46 -8.89
C ASN A 62 6.55 3.75 -8.10
N GLY A 63 7.02 3.76 -6.86
CA GLY A 63 7.08 4.93 -6.02
C GLY A 63 8.48 5.15 -5.46
N ARG A 64 8.75 6.39 -5.06
CA ARG A 64 10.01 6.78 -4.41
C ARG A 64 9.70 7.61 -3.18
N ILE A 65 10.29 7.25 -2.04
CA ILE A 65 10.24 8.02 -0.79
C ILE A 65 11.66 8.24 -0.27
N GLU A 66 12.03 9.50 -0.03
CA GLU A 66 13.38 9.86 0.46
C GLU A 66 14.53 9.22 -0.37
N GLY A 67 14.33 9.13 -1.69
CA GLY A 67 15.28 8.53 -2.62
C GLY A 67 15.20 7.01 -2.75
N LEU A 68 14.41 6.32 -1.90
CA LEU A 68 14.28 4.87 -1.86
C LEU A 68 13.08 4.39 -2.69
N ASP A 69 13.32 3.37 -3.51
CA ASP A 69 12.35 2.84 -4.47
C ASP A 69 11.49 1.72 -3.87
N PHE A 70 10.20 1.75 -4.20
CA PHE A 70 9.21 0.73 -3.86
C PHE A 70 8.24 0.51 -5.03
N ASP A 71 7.60 -0.66 -5.10
CA ASP A 71 6.55 -0.94 -6.08
C ASP A 71 5.27 -1.43 -5.39
N THR A 72 4.10 -1.08 -5.93
CA THR A 72 2.84 -1.44 -5.29
C THR A 72 1.64 -1.42 -6.22
N GLU A 73 0.65 -2.25 -5.90
CA GLU A 73 -0.68 -2.20 -6.50
C GLU A 73 -1.46 -1.01 -5.91
N VAL A 74 -2.15 -0.27 -6.77
CA VAL A 74 -2.91 0.92 -6.37
C VAL A 74 -4.32 0.90 -6.95
N LEU A 75 -5.25 1.37 -6.13
CA LEU A 75 -6.61 1.62 -6.53
C LEU A 75 -6.73 3.08 -7.02
N PRO A 76 -7.28 3.32 -8.22
CA PRO A 76 -7.54 4.66 -8.70
C PRO A 76 -8.65 5.32 -7.86
N ILE A 77 -8.54 6.61 -7.61
CA ILE A 77 -9.60 7.41 -6.99
C ILE A 77 -9.61 8.83 -7.56
N ASP A 78 -10.78 9.44 -7.66
CA ASP A 78 -10.90 10.81 -8.19
C ASP A 78 -10.35 11.84 -7.19
N GLU A 79 -10.76 11.71 -5.93
CA GLU A 79 -10.39 12.59 -4.84
C GLU A 79 -10.20 11.82 -3.53
N ILE A 80 -9.24 12.26 -2.73
CA ILE A 80 -8.99 11.72 -1.39
C ILE A 80 -9.47 12.72 -0.34
N GLY A 81 -9.06 13.98 -0.49
CA GLY A 81 -9.40 15.06 0.43
C GLY A 81 -8.20 15.94 0.72
N LYS A 82 -8.30 16.72 1.81
CA LYS A 82 -7.26 17.63 2.26
C LYS A 82 -6.92 17.39 3.72
N ILE A 83 -5.65 17.58 4.07
CA ILE A 83 -5.19 17.66 5.46
C ILE A 83 -4.41 18.96 5.59
N ASN A 84 -4.74 19.77 6.60
CA ASN A 84 -4.11 21.07 6.84
C ASN A 84 -4.10 22.00 5.60
N GLY A 85 -5.14 21.92 4.76
CA GLY A 85 -5.26 22.71 3.53
C GLY A 85 -4.52 22.14 2.30
N GLN A 86 -3.67 21.13 2.48
CA GLN A 86 -2.94 20.47 1.39
C GLN A 86 -3.76 19.31 0.82
N ASN A 87 -3.85 19.24 -0.51
CA ASN A 87 -4.47 18.09 -1.19
C ASN A 87 -3.63 16.84 -0.97
N ILE A 88 -4.30 15.73 -0.68
CA ILE A 88 -3.68 14.40 -0.64
C ILE A 88 -3.81 13.78 -2.02
N ASP A 89 -2.69 13.30 -2.53
CA ASP A 89 -2.58 12.66 -3.83
C ASP A 89 -2.58 11.14 -3.74
N VAL A 90 -2.06 10.61 -2.62
CA VAL A 90 -1.86 9.19 -2.40
C VAL A 90 -2.23 8.83 -0.96
N ILE A 91 -2.90 7.71 -0.75
CA ILE A 91 -2.93 7.02 0.54
C ILE A 91 -2.03 5.80 0.40
N ILE A 92 -0.96 5.70 1.17
CA ILE A 92 -0.15 4.48 1.29
C ILE A 92 -0.78 3.61 2.38
N GLY A 93 -1.35 2.47 1.97
CA GLY A 93 -2.05 1.52 2.83
C GLY A 93 -1.14 0.48 3.46
N ALA A 94 -1.72 -0.33 4.34
CA ALA A 94 -1.06 -1.35 5.13
C ALA A 94 -0.34 -2.39 4.28
N LEU A 95 -0.93 -2.87 3.17
CA LEU A 95 -0.28 -3.87 2.31
C LEU A 95 1.05 -3.38 1.74
N THR A 96 1.09 -2.12 1.29
CA THR A 96 2.32 -1.51 0.77
C THR A 96 3.34 -1.32 1.89
N MET A 97 2.90 -0.86 3.06
CA MET A 97 3.79 -0.65 4.20
C MET A 97 4.38 -1.98 4.72
N GLU A 98 3.56 -3.02 4.84
CA GLU A 98 4.01 -4.35 5.28
C GLU A 98 4.99 -4.96 4.28
N LYS A 99 4.65 -4.95 2.98
CA LYS A 99 5.52 -5.47 1.92
C LYS A 99 6.94 -4.89 1.98
N TRP A 100 7.04 -3.60 2.30
CA TRP A 100 8.30 -2.86 2.29
C TRP A 100 8.88 -2.60 3.67
N GLU A 101 8.29 -3.19 4.72
CA GLU A 101 8.61 -2.95 6.13
C GLU A 101 8.72 -1.45 6.48
N ILE A 102 7.82 -0.64 5.93
CA ILE A 102 7.69 0.79 6.27
C ILE A 102 6.92 0.87 7.59
N LEU A 103 7.59 1.30 8.67
CA LEU A 103 6.97 1.41 9.99
C LEU A 103 6.67 2.87 10.32
N VAL A 104 5.46 3.12 10.80
CA VAL A 104 5.01 4.43 11.26
C VAL A 104 5.36 4.56 12.74
N ASN A 105 6.18 5.54 13.12
CA ASN A 105 6.45 5.84 14.52
C ASN A 105 5.41 6.85 15.05
N PRO A 106 4.49 6.43 15.94
CA PRO A 106 3.42 7.30 16.40
C PRO A 106 3.88 8.37 17.39
N LYS A 107 5.08 8.24 17.97
CA LYS A 107 5.57 9.18 19.00
C LYS A 107 6.03 10.50 18.41
N ASP A 108 6.68 10.45 17.24
CA ASP A 108 7.31 11.60 16.61
C ASP A 108 6.85 11.84 15.16
N GLY A 109 5.98 10.99 14.62
CA GLY A 109 5.48 11.12 13.26
C GLY A 109 6.56 10.86 12.19
N THR A 110 7.54 10.02 12.51
CA THR A 110 8.58 9.56 11.56
C THR A 110 8.20 8.23 10.89
N LEU A 111 8.88 7.94 9.78
CA LEU A 111 8.81 6.64 9.11
C LEU A 111 10.15 5.94 9.27
N ASP A 112 10.10 4.67 9.68
CA ASP A 112 11.23 3.75 9.54
C ASP A 112 11.20 3.20 8.12
N LEU A 113 12.27 3.48 7.36
CA LEU A 113 12.47 3.03 5.98
C LEU A 113 13.61 2.00 5.89
N SER A 114 14.01 1.37 6.99
CA SER A 114 15.12 0.42 7.05
C SER A 114 14.91 -0.79 6.12
N GLY A 115 13.68 -1.28 5.97
CA GLY A 115 13.35 -2.33 5.00
C GLY A 115 13.67 -1.95 3.55
N LEU A 116 13.23 -0.76 3.13
CA LEU A 116 13.54 -0.21 1.81
C LEU A 116 15.04 -0.02 1.58
N LYS A 117 15.80 0.38 2.61
CA LYS A 117 17.27 0.51 2.53
C LYS A 117 17.96 -0.85 2.41
N ARG A 118 17.51 -1.82 3.20
CA ARG A 118 18.10 -3.16 3.28
C ARG A 118 17.86 -3.97 2.01
N ARG A 119 16.69 -3.80 1.37
CA ARG A 119 16.29 -4.52 0.13
C ARG A 119 16.31 -6.05 0.25
N GLU A 120 16.21 -6.58 1.47
CA GLU A 120 16.15 -8.01 1.76
C GLU A 120 15.00 -8.26 2.72
N PHE A 121 14.06 -9.13 2.35
CA PHE A 121 12.83 -9.38 3.10
C PHE A 121 12.73 -10.86 3.44
N THR A 122 12.22 -11.15 4.63
CA THR A 122 11.94 -12.52 5.01
C THR A 122 10.45 -12.79 4.93
N GLU A 123 10.06 -13.74 4.09
CA GLU A 123 8.65 -14.20 4.00
C GLU A 123 8.38 -15.51 4.75
N PHE A 124 9.33 -16.44 4.76
CA PHE A 124 9.17 -17.73 5.43
C PHE A 124 10.51 -18.23 6.00
N TRP A 125 10.55 -18.48 7.31
CA TRP A 125 11.62 -19.23 7.95
C TRP A 125 11.15 -20.66 8.23
N LYS A 126 11.88 -21.65 7.69
CA LYS A 126 11.70 -23.03 8.11
C LYS A 126 12.28 -23.17 9.52
N SER A 127 11.43 -23.42 10.52
CA SER A 127 11.92 -23.81 11.84
C SER A 127 12.35 -25.28 11.82
N ASP A 128 13.40 -25.63 12.58
CA ASP A 128 13.91 -27.01 12.69
C ASP A 128 12.92 -27.99 13.34
N LYS A 129 11.76 -27.51 13.80
CA LYS A 129 10.66 -28.36 14.24
C LYS A 129 9.69 -28.55 13.07
N GLY A 130 10.05 -29.48 12.19
CA GLY A 130 9.32 -29.82 10.99
C GLY A 130 7.83 -30.08 11.23
N LEU A 131 7.00 -29.21 10.66
CA LEU A 131 5.71 -29.60 10.11
C LEU A 131 5.86 -29.54 8.60
N SER A 132 5.59 -30.65 7.92
CA SER A 132 5.61 -30.69 6.46
C SER A 132 4.53 -29.76 5.90
N LEU A 133 4.83 -29.12 4.76
CA LEU A 133 3.95 -28.16 4.07
C LEU A 133 2.53 -28.69 3.83
N GLN A 134 2.33 -30.01 3.78
CA GLN A 134 1.02 -30.65 3.59
C GLN A 134 0.07 -30.45 4.77
N LEU A 135 0.56 -30.31 6.01
CA LEU A 135 -0.29 -30.17 7.20
C LEU A 135 -0.77 -28.72 7.42
N GLN A 136 -0.03 -27.71 6.96
CA GLN A 136 -0.41 -26.31 7.13
C GLN A 136 -1.56 -25.90 6.19
N ALA A 137 -1.60 -26.42 4.96
CA ALA A 137 -2.71 -26.18 4.04
C ALA A 137 -4.04 -26.76 4.54
N LEU A 138 -3.99 -27.87 5.28
CA LEU A 138 -5.18 -28.51 5.87
C LEU A 138 -5.75 -27.71 7.05
N LEU A 139 -4.91 -27.02 7.82
CA LEU A 139 -5.31 -26.22 8.97
C LEU A 139 -5.98 -24.88 8.58
N PHE A 140 -5.64 -24.33 7.41
CA PHE A 140 -6.33 -23.15 6.86
C PHE A 140 -7.74 -23.46 6.33
N HIS A 141 -8.06 -24.72 6.02
CA HIS A 141 -9.38 -25.12 5.52
C HIS A 141 -10.46 -25.33 6.61
N TYR A 142 -10.10 -25.31 7.90
CA TYR A 142 -11.01 -25.68 9.00
C TYR A 142 -11.14 -24.64 10.13
N ARG A 143 -11.02 -23.36 9.81
CA ARG A 143 -11.45 -22.30 10.74
C ARG A 143 -12.38 -21.30 10.04
N PHE A 144 -13.66 -21.66 9.99
CA PHE A 144 -14.78 -20.72 10.00
C PHE A 144 -15.33 -20.64 11.42
#